data_AF-A0A7S0DDR2-F1
#
_entry.id   AF-A0A7S0DDR2-F1
#
_cell.length_a   1.000
_cell.length_b   1.000
_cell.length_c   1.000
_cell.angle_alpha   90.00
_cell.angle_beta   90.00
_cell.angle_gamma   90.00
#
_symmetry.space_group_name_H-M   'P 1'
#
loop_
_entity.id
_entity.type
_entity.pdbx_description
1 polymer ?
#
loop_
_entity_poly.entity_id
_entity_poly.type
_entity_poly.pdbx_seq_one_letter_code
_entity_poly.pdbx_strand_id
1 'polypeptide(L)'
;APAASVRSSHFRVGRVRADVGRCSRSAVSALACRDRRCGVWIATRPPAISFWGRANRELSKMSTGTLDAELLKALQDESSLPRAVRGVASTLVDKLQETLSGIPEKAAKFTPPAHFGAGADRVASVKFVAPERVYLTGSVANGGCLRISPGTSSTVADVAVEVPKGYYAEKDYLDHRYHAKRFAYLQVLQQHLSRAKWVASVSISAHHGDIRKPCLLVTAAKTKDMCLRVLLTAPADTFPASRLMPDKANLRNLDEVEGERAPSPNYNQSILEDMFVEEHGKFLRDATGEVEYLEDACLLLKVWAARRGMLGAPDGFSGFVLSMLMTHLVTTGGKLSPLMDTQQLVKAALTLLSDPKVLSG
;
A
#
# COMPACT_ATOMS: atom_id res chain seq x y z
N ALA A 1 18.13 50.85 17.55
CA ALA A 1 19.35 51.69 17.62
C ALA A 1 19.48 52.20 19.05
N PRO A 2 20.69 52.46 19.59
CA PRO A 2 22.03 52.24 18.99
C PRO A 2 22.34 50.74 18.74
N ALA A 3 23.37 50.26 18.01
CA ALA A 3 24.68 50.78 17.54
C ALA A 3 25.86 50.67 18.55
N ALA A 4 26.57 49.53 18.58
CA ALA A 4 27.92 49.33 17.96
C ALA A 4 29.08 49.56 18.98
N SER A 5 30.30 49.00 18.91
CA SER A 5 30.99 48.08 17.97
C SER A 5 32.10 47.26 18.71
N VAL A 6 32.48 46.02 18.30
CA VAL A 6 33.76 45.63 17.60
C VAL A 6 35.05 46.08 18.33
N ARG A 7 36.08 45.27 18.70
CA ARG A 7 36.81 44.06 18.16
C ARG A 7 37.40 43.25 19.36
N SER A 8 38.20 42.17 19.33
CA SER A 8 38.84 41.22 18.37
C SER A 8 38.75 39.79 19.00
N SER A 9 39.57 38.73 18.88
CA SER A 9 40.77 38.20 18.14
C SER A 9 40.58 36.65 18.02
N HIS A 10 41.31 35.74 17.34
CA HIS A 10 42.67 35.51 16.80
C HIS A 10 43.71 34.76 17.68
N PHE A 11 43.85 33.44 17.50
CA PHE A 11 45.10 32.68 17.73
C PHE A 11 45.23 31.43 16.81
N ARG A 12 46.43 30.83 16.73
CA ARG A 12 46.85 29.87 15.67
C ARG A 12 46.85 28.38 16.06
N VAL A 13 46.87 27.53 15.03
CA VAL A 13 47.04 26.06 15.05
C VAL A 13 48.48 25.64 15.40
N GLY A 14 48.62 24.52 16.10
CA GLY A 14 49.87 23.74 16.23
C GLY A 14 49.69 22.28 15.80
N ARG A 15 50.74 21.62 15.31
CA ARG A 15 50.77 20.21 14.87
C ARG A 15 51.92 19.49 15.57
N VAL A 16 51.68 18.29 16.10
CA VAL A 16 52.73 17.37 16.59
C VAL A 16 52.42 15.92 16.17
N ARG A 17 53.47 15.19 15.78
CA ARG A 17 53.54 13.73 15.53
C ARG A 17 54.18 13.07 16.78
N ALA A 18 54.06 11.79 17.11
CA ALA A 18 53.21 10.65 16.74
C ALA A 18 53.52 9.54 17.79
N ASP A 19 52.85 8.37 17.77
CA ASP A 19 53.54 7.07 17.53
C ASP A 19 52.55 5.88 17.42
N VAL A 20 53.05 4.67 17.21
CA VAL A 20 52.30 3.45 16.82
C VAL A 20 52.20 2.42 17.96
N GLY A 21 51.00 1.87 18.17
CA GLY A 21 50.75 0.71 19.04
C GLY A 21 49.62 -0.19 18.52
N ARG A 22 49.81 -1.51 18.60
CA ARG A 22 48.77 -2.55 18.31
C ARG A 22 48.03 -2.88 19.62
N CYS A 23 46.90 -3.60 19.69
CA CYS A 23 46.30 -4.56 18.74
C CYS A 23 44.79 -4.80 19.05
N SER A 24 44.22 -5.83 18.41
CA SER A 24 42.88 -6.45 18.60
C SER A 24 41.68 -5.74 17.92
N ARG A 25 40.63 -6.53 17.64
CA ARG A 25 39.49 -6.15 16.78
C ARG A 25 38.16 -6.38 17.51
N SER A 26 37.26 -5.38 17.54
CA SER A 26 35.78 -5.54 17.46
C SER A 26 35.03 -4.20 17.66
N ALA A 27 35.48 -3.14 16.98
CA ALA A 27 34.77 -1.87 16.91
C ALA A 27 33.78 -1.91 15.71
N VAL A 28 32.63 -1.25 15.65
CA VAL A 28 31.73 -0.53 16.56
C VAL A 28 30.60 -0.05 15.65
N SER A 29 29.40 0.09 16.22
CA SER A 29 28.24 0.75 15.61
C SER A 29 28.55 2.12 14.96
N ALA A 30 28.03 2.35 13.76
CA ALA A 30 27.82 3.69 13.20
C ALA A 30 26.32 3.82 12.88
N LEU A 31 25.53 4.57 13.66
CA LEU A 31 25.36 6.04 13.55
C LEU A 31 25.22 6.53 12.11
N ALA A 32 24.06 7.08 11.80
CA ALA A 32 23.77 7.70 10.51
C ALA A 32 24.52 9.03 10.36
N CYS A 33 25.33 9.16 9.30
CA CYS A 33 25.80 10.46 8.83
C CYS A 33 24.81 11.01 7.80
N ARG A 34 24.48 12.30 7.88
CA ARG A 34 23.36 12.93 7.15
C ARG A 34 23.89 13.94 6.12
N ASP A 35 24.31 13.46 4.96
CA ASP A 35 24.79 14.33 3.88
C ASP A 35 23.65 14.92 3.02
N ARG A 36 23.90 16.07 2.39
CA ARG A 36 22.91 16.90 1.67
C ARG A 36 23.18 16.99 0.16
N ARG A 37 22.91 15.90 -0.57
CA ARG A 37 22.43 15.88 -1.97
C ARG A 37 22.13 14.43 -2.41
N CYS A 38 21.14 14.26 -3.28
CA CYS A 38 20.79 13.00 -3.95
C CYS A 38 20.55 11.78 -3.02
N GLY A 39 19.41 11.75 -2.33
CA GLY A 39 19.01 10.61 -1.49
C GLY A 39 18.43 9.44 -2.30
N VAL A 40 19.26 8.47 -2.68
CA VAL A 40 18.83 7.16 -3.22
C VAL A 40 19.45 6.04 -2.39
N TRP A 41 18.60 5.20 -1.78
CA TRP A 41 19.05 4.05 -0.99
C TRP A 41 19.38 2.88 -1.92
N ILE A 42 20.67 2.62 -2.14
CA ILE A 42 21.13 1.46 -2.90
C ILE A 42 21.04 0.22 -1.99
N ALA A 43 20.01 -0.59 -2.18
CA ALA A 43 19.86 -1.87 -1.48
C ALA A 43 20.98 -2.85 -1.87
N THR A 44 21.57 -3.53 -0.88
CA THR A 44 22.62 -4.53 -1.09
C THR A 44 22.08 -5.80 -1.74
N ARG A 45 22.84 -6.37 -2.68
CA ARG A 45 22.39 -7.48 -3.54
C ARG A 45 22.29 -8.81 -2.76
N PRO A 46 21.16 -9.55 -2.81
CA PRO A 46 21.08 -10.93 -2.32
C PRO A 46 21.69 -11.94 -3.33
N PRO A 47 22.18 -13.11 -2.87
CA PRO A 47 22.97 -14.04 -3.68
C PRO A 47 22.10 -15.03 -4.50
N ALA A 48 21.63 -14.61 -5.68
CA ALA A 48 20.93 -15.49 -6.64
C ALA A 48 21.21 -15.13 -8.12
N ILE A 49 22.38 -14.55 -8.38
CA ILE A 49 22.69 -13.81 -9.63
C ILE A 49 22.67 -14.70 -10.89
N SER A 50 23.03 -15.98 -10.79
CA SER A 50 23.15 -16.90 -11.93
C SER A 50 21.80 -17.36 -12.52
N PHE A 51 20.77 -17.54 -11.69
CA PHE A 51 19.42 -17.91 -12.14
C PHE A 51 18.63 -16.67 -12.59
N TRP A 52 18.63 -15.61 -11.77
CA TRP A 52 17.98 -14.34 -12.17
C TRP A 52 18.61 -13.72 -13.43
N GLY A 53 19.92 -13.87 -13.62
CA GLY A 53 20.61 -13.48 -14.86
C GLY A 53 20.26 -14.35 -16.08
N ARG A 54 19.52 -15.46 -15.91
CA ARG A 54 18.93 -16.26 -16.98
C ARG A 54 17.49 -15.80 -17.22
N ALA A 55 16.65 -15.77 -16.18
CA ALA A 55 15.27 -15.27 -16.25
C ALA A 55 15.18 -13.84 -16.83
N ASN A 56 16.12 -12.95 -16.51
CA ASN A 56 16.14 -11.58 -17.06
C ASN A 56 16.47 -11.53 -18.57
N ARG A 57 17.19 -12.52 -19.11
CA ARG A 57 17.39 -12.67 -20.56
C ARG A 57 16.14 -13.24 -21.23
N GLU A 58 15.47 -14.21 -20.62
CA GLU A 58 14.24 -14.79 -21.20
C GLU A 58 13.04 -13.83 -21.13
N LEU A 59 12.90 -13.05 -20.04
CA LEU A 59 11.92 -11.95 -19.96
C LEU A 59 12.22 -10.80 -20.95
N SER A 60 13.46 -10.69 -21.44
CA SER A 60 13.81 -9.78 -22.54
C SER A 60 13.42 -10.35 -23.91
N LYS A 61 13.18 -11.67 -24.01
CA LYS A 61 12.65 -12.36 -25.21
C LYS A 61 11.12 -12.49 -25.23
N MET A 62 10.40 -11.88 -24.29
CA MET A 62 8.92 -11.81 -24.35
C MET A 62 8.40 -11.21 -25.68
N SER A 63 9.23 -10.44 -26.38
CA SER A 63 8.97 -9.88 -27.71
C SER A 63 9.34 -10.80 -28.89
N THR A 64 10.00 -11.94 -28.68
CA THR A 64 10.58 -12.78 -29.76
C THR A 64 10.29 -14.27 -29.68
N GLY A 65 9.66 -14.78 -28.63
CA GLY A 65 9.29 -16.21 -28.54
C GLY A 65 8.17 -16.51 -27.53
N THR A 66 7.65 -17.74 -27.55
CA THR A 66 6.93 -18.33 -26.41
C THR A 66 7.84 -18.36 -25.17
N LEU A 67 7.28 -18.14 -23.98
CA LEU A 67 7.98 -18.63 -22.78
C LEU A 67 7.91 -20.15 -22.82
N ASP A 68 8.99 -20.77 -22.40
CA ASP A 68 9.00 -22.18 -22.02
C ASP A 68 7.95 -22.40 -20.91
N ALA A 69 7.15 -23.46 -21.05
CA ALA A 69 6.16 -23.84 -20.03
C ALA A 69 6.84 -24.23 -18.71
N GLU A 70 8.05 -24.80 -18.75
CA GLU A 70 8.84 -25.08 -17.56
C GLU A 70 9.29 -23.77 -16.87
N LEU A 71 9.68 -22.76 -17.64
CA LEU A 71 10.07 -21.45 -17.09
C LEU A 71 8.88 -20.69 -16.52
N LEU A 72 7.72 -20.72 -17.18
CA LEU A 72 6.49 -20.13 -16.66
C LEU A 72 6.11 -20.78 -15.32
N LYS A 73 6.11 -22.11 -15.27
CA LYS A 73 5.84 -22.88 -14.06
C LYS A 73 6.84 -22.59 -12.94
N ALA A 74 8.14 -22.57 -13.24
CA ALA A 74 9.16 -22.22 -12.25
C ALA A 74 8.98 -20.79 -11.70
N LEU A 75 8.59 -19.84 -12.54
CA LEU A 75 8.26 -18.48 -12.10
C LEU A 75 6.99 -18.46 -11.22
N GLN A 76 5.97 -19.27 -11.51
CA GLN A 76 4.77 -19.42 -10.66
C GLN A 76 5.12 -20.07 -9.31
N ASP A 77 5.88 -21.16 -9.29
CA ASP A 77 6.28 -21.89 -8.08
C ASP A 77 7.20 -21.04 -7.17
N GLU A 78 8.08 -20.21 -7.74
CA GLU A 78 8.91 -19.26 -6.96
C GLU A 78 8.12 -18.05 -6.45
N SER A 79 7.23 -17.47 -7.29
CA SER A 79 6.61 -16.17 -7.03
C SER A 79 5.22 -16.23 -6.38
N SER A 80 4.49 -17.34 -6.48
CA SER A 80 3.17 -17.49 -5.85
C SER A 80 3.26 -17.62 -4.34
N LEU A 81 2.20 -17.19 -3.64
CA LEU A 81 2.08 -17.40 -2.20
C LEU A 81 1.55 -18.83 -1.90
N PRO A 82 2.25 -19.67 -1.12
CA PRO A 82 1.80 -21.02 -0.82
C PRO A 82 0.44 -21.05 -0.10
N ARG A 83 -0.44 -21.97 -0.48
CA ARG A 83 -1.81 -22.11 0.08
C ARG A 83 -1.83 -22.18 1.62
N ALA A 84 -0.82 -22.79 2.24
CA ALA A 84 -0.66 -22.84 3.70
C ALA A 84 -0.59 -21.45 4.35
N VAL A 85 0.07 -20.47 3.70
CA VAL A 85 0.16 -19.08 4.22
C VAL A 85 -1.20 -18.38 4.11
N ARG A 86 -2.01 -18.69 3.07
CA ARG A 86 -3.39 -18.20 2.95
C ARG A 86 -4.27 -18.69 4.11
N GLY A 87 -4.07 -19.94 4.56
CA GLY A 87 -4.71 -20.49 5.77
C GLY A 87 -4.27 -19.78 7.06
N VAL A 88 -2.96 -19.57 7.26
CA VAL A 88 -2.43 -18.79 8.39
C VAL A 88 -2.99 -17.36 8.40
N ALA A 89 -3.15 -16.74 7.23
CA ALA A 89 -3.78 -15.42 7.09
C ALA A 89 -5.18 -15.39 7.71
N SER A 90 -6.03 -16.36 7.35
CA SER A 90 -7.40 -16.48 7.90
C SER A 90 -7.37 -16.62 9.41
N THR A 91 -6.57 -17.54 9.94
CA THR A 91 -6.45 -17.81 11.38
C THR A 91 -5.85 -16.64 12.20
N LEU A 92 -5.25 -15.64 11.55
CA LEU A 92 -4.86 -14.37 12.17
C LEU A 92 -5.95 -13.29 12.03
N VAL A 93 -6.72 -13.31 10.94
CA VAL A 93 -7.92 -12.46 10.77
C VAL A 93 -9.04 -12.84 11.72
N ASP A 94 -9.27 -14.13 11.98
CA ASP A 94 -10.25 -14.60 12.98
C ASP A 94 -9.94 -14.03 14.38
N LYS A 95 -8.65 -14.06 14.76
CA LYS A 95 -8.15 -13.48 16.02
C LYS A 95 -8.19 -11.96 16.03
N LEU A 96 -8.04 -11.32 14.87
CA LEU A 96 -8.23 -9.87 14.74
C LEU A 96 -9.70 -9.52 14.97
N GLN A 97 -10.65 -10.21 14.31
CA GLN A 97 -12.08 -10.04 14.50
C GLN A 97 -12.50 -10.24 15.97
N GLU A 98 -12.00 -11.27 16.65
CA GLU A 98 -12.17 -11.50 18.09
C GLU A 98 -11.62 -10.34 18.94
N THR A 99 -10.39 -9.89 18.63
CA THR A 99 -9.73 -8.80 19.38
C THR A 99 -10.44 -7.46 19.18
N LEU A 100 -11.02 -7.21 18.01
CA LEU A 100 -11.68 -5.94 17.68
C LEU A 100 -13.17 -5.90 18.11
N SER A 101 -13.87 -7.03 18.10
CA SER A 101 -15.25 -7.10 18.62
C SER A 101 -15.32 -6.94 20.15
N GLY A 102 -14.26 -7.36 20.86
CA GLY A 102 -14.10 -7.15 22.30
C GLY A 102 -13.75 -5.72 22.73
N ILE A 103 -13.68 -4.74 21.81
CA ILE A 103 -13.39 -3.34 22.16
C ILE A 103 -14.70 -2.64 22.58
N PRO A 104 -14.83 -2.15 23.82
CA PRO A 104 -16.06 -1.50 24.29
C PRO A 104 -16.27 -0.15 23.60
N GLU A 105 -17.54 0.19 23.35
CA GLU A 105 -17.91 1.51 22.86
C GLU A 105 -17.42 2.61 23.81
N LYS A 106 -16.72 3.61 23.29
CA LYS A 106 -16.14 4.68 24.12
C LYS A 106 -16.00 6.00 23.39
N ALA A 107 -16.36 7.10 24.05
CA ALA A 107 -16.02 8.44 23.59
C ALA A 107 -14.51 8.69 23.72
N ALA A 108 -13.84 8.93 22.60
CA ALA A 108 -12.45 9.35 22.53
C ALA A 108 -12.37 10.83 22.16
N LYS A 109 -11.64 11.62 22.96
CA LYS A 109 -11.15 12.94 22.54
C LYS A 109 -9.95 12.74 21.62
N PHE A 110 -9.86 13.55 20.58
CA PHE A 110 -8.89 13.35 19.49
C PHE A 110 -8.37 14.69 18.98
N THR A 111 -7.12 14.71 18.52
CA THR A 111 -6.50 15.84 17.82
C THR A 111 -6.09 15.38 16.42
N PRO A 112 -6.74 15.89 15.35
CA PRO A 112 -6.36 15.56 13.99
C PRO A 112 -4.90 15.88 13.67
N PRO A 113 -4.25 15.10 12.79
CA PRO A 113 -3.00 15.51 12.16
C PRO A 113 -3.16 16.87 11.47
N ALA A 114 -2.27 17.82 11.76
CA ALA A 114 -2.36 19.19 11.24
C ALA A 114 -2.42 19.30 9.70
N HIS A 115 -1.94 18.28 8.98
CA HIS A 115 -2.02 18.22 7.51
C HIS A 115 -3.44 17.94 6.96
N PHE A 116 -4.45 17.73 7.81
CA PHE A 116 -5.86 17.72 7.42
C PHE A 116 -6.54 19.10 7.50
N GLY A 117 -5.92 20.06 8.21
CA GLY A 117 -6.40 21.45 8.33
C GLY A 117 -7.73 21.64 9.08
N ALA A 118 -8.19 22.90 9.12
CA ALA A 118 -9.32 23.37 9.95
C ALA A 118 -10.71 22.77 9.64
N GLY A 119 -10.81 21.93 8.60
CA GLY A 119 -12.00 21.10 8.34
C GLY A 119 -12.08 19.91 9.29
N ALA A 120 -10.93 19.27 9.53
CA ALA A 120 -10.80 18.11 10.41
C ALA A 120 -10.86 18.49 11.89
N ASP A 121 -10.40 19.67 12.29
CA ASP A 121 -10.41 20.14 13.69
C ASP A 121 -11.83 20.21 14.30
N ARG A 122 -12.86 20.20 13.46
CA ARG A 122 -14.28 20.09 13.87
C ARG A 122 -14.63 18.70 14.43
N VAL A 123 -13.77 17.68 14.21
CA VAL A 123 -13.90 16.31 14.71
C VAL A 123 -13.17 16.17 16.07
N ALA A 124 -13.55 17.01 17.04
CA ALA A 124 -12.88 17.08 18.36
C ALA A 124 -13.13 15.85 19.27
N SER A 125 -14.18 15.07 18.98
CA SER A 125 -14.48 13.83 19.70
C SER A 125 -15.26 12.84 18.83
N VAL A 126 -14.95 11.55 18.96
CA VAL A 126 -15.67 10.46 18.28
C VAL A 126 -16.13 9.42 19.30
N LYS A 127 -17.29 8.79 19.08
CA LYS A 127 -17.70 7.57 19.78
C LYS A 127 -17.17 6.37 18.99
N PHE A 128 -16.23 5.61 19.55
CA PHE A 128 -15.83 4.34 18.98
C PHE A 128 -16.99 3.34 19.04
N VAL A 129 -17.15 2.57 17.96
CA VAL A 129 -18.08 1.45 17.79
C VAL A 129 -17.26 0.29 17.19
N ALA A 130 -17.54 -0.95 17.56
CA ALA A 130 -16.84 -2.12 17.01
C ALA A 130 -16.97 -2.19 15.47
N PRO A 131 -16.02 -2.83 14.75
CA PRO A 131 -16.12 -2.97 13.29
C PRO A 131 -17.35 -3.78 12.87
N GLU A 132 -17.91 -3.45 11.71
CA GLU A 132 -19.05 -4.19 11.14
C GLU A 132 -18.60 -5.56 10.61
N ARG A 133 -17.46 -5.59 9.90
CA ARG A 133 -16.82 -6.79 9.36
C ARG A 133 -15.30 -6.66 9.37
N VAL A 134 -14.58 -7.77 9.51
CA VAL A 134 -13.13 -7.87 9.29
C VAL A 134 -12.85 -9.04 8.35
N TYR A 135 -12.16 -8.79 7.23
CA TYR A 135 -11.96 -9.78 6.17
C TYR A 135 -10.63 -9.62 5.43
N LEU A 136 -10.10 -10.73 4.89
CA LEU A 136 -8.93 -10.70 4.01
C LEU A 136 -9.26 -9.98 2.70
N THR A 137 -8.34 -9.14 2.22
CA THR A 137 -8.46 -8.46 0.93
C THR A 137 -7.12 -8.49 0.16
N GLY A 138 -7.00 -7.68 -0.90
CA GLY A 138 -5.84 -7.65 -1.77
C GLY A 138 -5.58 -8.98 -2.48
N SER A 139 -4.34 -9.19 -2.94
CA SER A 139 -4.00 -10.42 -3.70
C SER A 139 -3.94 -11.69 -2.84
N VAL A 140 -3.91 -11.59 -1.50
CA VAL A 140 -3.98 -12.78 -0.62
C VAL A 140 -5.40 -13.38 -0.63
N ALA A 141 -6.43 -12.54 -0.64
CA ALA A 141 -7.82 -12.98 -0.84
C ALA A 141 -8.09 -13.30 -2.31
N ASN A 142 -7.91 -12.30 -3.18
CA ASN A 142 -8.41 -12.30 -4.57
C ASN A 142 -7.45 -12.97 -5.57
N GLY A 143 -6.37 -13.59 -5.10
CA GLY A 143 -5.44 -14.34 -5.92
C GLY A 143 -4.29 -13.55 -6.58
N GLY A 144 -3.37 -14.31 -7.18
CA GLY A 144 -2.20 -13.81 -7.88
C GLY A 144 -1.25 -13.05 -6.95
N CYS A 145 -1.04 -13.57 -5.74
CA CYS A 145 -0.21 -12.95 -4.72
C CYS A 145 1.28 -13.24 -4.95
N LEU A 146 2.10 -12.19 -4.94
CA LEU A 146 3.55 -12.32 -4.85
C LEU A 146 3.95 -12.79 -3.43
N ARG A 147 4.77 -13.83 -3.38
CA ARG A 147 5.32 -14.45 -2.15
C ARG A 147 5.97 -13.45 -1.18
N ILE A 148 6.70 -12.49 -1.74
CA ILE A 148 7.32 -11.37 -1.02
C ILE A 148 6.63 -10.10 -1.49
N SER A 149 6.11 -9.29 -0.55
CA SER A 149 5.43 -8.04 -0.89
C SER A 149 6.47 -6.97 -1.29
N PRO A 150 6.31 -6.27 -2.43
CA PRO A 150 7.28 -5.27 -2.90
C PRO A 150 7.68 -4.26 -1.84
N GLY A 151 8.99 -3.98 -1.73
CA GLY A 151 9.56 -3.09 -0.71
C GLY A 151 9.70 -3.69 0.69
N THR A 152 9.40 -4.98 0.89
CA THR A 152 9.51 -5.66 2.20
C THR A 152 10.28 -6.98 2.10
N SER A 153 10.63 -7.57 3.25
CA SER A 153 11.31 -8.87 3.35
C SER A 153 10.38 -10.01 3.82
N SER A 154 9.06 -9.81 3.78
CA SER A 154 8.05 -10.71 4.36
C SER A 154 6.79 -10.78 3.49
N THR A 155 5.86 -11.65 3.84
CA THR A 155 4.51 -11.63 3.27
C THR A 155 3.65 -10.64 4.06
N VAL A 156 3.16 -9.61 3.38
CA VAL A 156 2.11 -8.71 3.91
C VAL A 156 0.77 -9.14 3.33
N ALA A 157 -0.16 -9.54 4.21
CA ALA A 157 -1.55 -9.79 3.84
C ALA A 157 -2.41 -8.57 4.15
N ASP A 158 -3.24 -8.15 3.20
CA ASP A 158 -4.16 -7.04 3.39
C ASP A 158 -5.42 -7.52 4.10
N VAL A 159 -5.86 -6.75 5.09
CA VAL A 159 -7.07 -7.03 5.87
C VAL A 159 -7.91 -5.77 5.93
N ALA A 160 -9.13 -5.84 5.43
CA ALA A 160 -10.11 -4.79 5.58
C ALA A 160 -10.76 -4.88 6.96
N VAL A 161 -10.87 -3.75 7.64
CA VAL A 161 -11.67 -3.55 8.86
C VAL A 161 -12.71 -2.49 8.52
N GLU A 162 -13.95 -2.94 8.39
CA GLU A 162 -15.05 -2.11 7.94
C GLU A 162 -15.65 -1.32 9.10
N VAL A 163 -15.56 0.00 8.99
CA VAL A 163 -16.09 0.93 10.00
C VAL A 163 -17.59 1.12 9.74
N PRO A 164 -18.48 0.85 10.71
CA PRO A 164 -19.92 0.86 10.48
C PRO A 164 -20.42 2.19 9.91
N LYS A 165 -21.34 2.14 8.93
CA LYS A 165 -21.85 3.34 8.23
C LYS A 165 -22.28 4.46 9.18
N GLY A 166 -22.96 4.12 10.28
CA GLY A 166 -23.44 5.08 11.30
C GLY A 166 -22.35 5.82 12.09
N TYR A 167 -21.08 5.45 11.97
CA TYR A 167 -19.95 6.21 12.52
C TYR A 167 -19.68 7.51 11.72
N TYR A 168 -20.01 7.51 10.43
CA TYR A 168 -19.87 8.67 9.55
C TYR A 168 -21.19 9.44 9.43
N ALA A 169 -21.12 10.77 9.43
CA ALA A 169 -22.25 11.62 9.11
C ALA A 169 -22.28 11.89 7.60
N GLU A 170 -23.47 12.10 7.03
CA GLU A 170 -23.73 12.29 5.59
C GLU A 170 -22.74 13.22 4.87
N LYS A 171 -22.21 14.24 5.57
CA LYS A 171 -21.34 15.31 5.03
C LYS A 171 -19.87 15.20 5.48
N ASP A 172 -19.44 14.07 6.05
CA ASP A 172 -18.03 13.85 6.44
C ASP A 172 -17.10 13.59 5.26
N TYR A 173 -17.62 13.37 4.06
CA TYR A 173 -16.81 13.35 2.83
C TYR A 173 -16.18 14.72 2.49
N LEU A 174 -16.50 15.77 3.24
CA LEU A 174 -15.96 17.12 3.06
C LEU A 174 -14.80 17.42 4.02
N ASP A 175 -13.87 18.27 3.56
CA ASP A 175 -12.87 18.96 4.40
C ASP A 175 -12.06 18.03 5.34
N HIS A 176 -11.66 16.85 4.86
CA HIS A 176 -10.92 15.81 5.60
C HIS A 176 -11.60 15.22 6.85
N ARG A 177 -12.90 15.46 7.08
CA ARG A 177 -13.60 14.94 8.28
C ARG A 177 -13.64 13.41 8.30
N TYR A 178 -13.84 12.78 7.15
CA TYR A 178 -13.70 11.34 6.96
C TYR A 178 -12.31 10.85 7.37
N HIS A 179 -11.24 11.44 6.84
CA HIS A 179 -9.86 11.07 7.16
C HIS A 179 -9.51 11.27 8.64
N ALA A 180 -10.04 12.32 9.27
CA ALA A 180 -9.91 12.56 10.70
C ALA A 180 -10.62 11.50 11.56
N LYS A 181 -11.88 11.18 11.24
CA LYS A 181 -12.64 10.10 11.89
C LYS A 181 -11.98 8.74 11.72
N ARG A 182 -11.50 8.44 10.51
CA ARG A 182 -10.75 7.24 10.15
C ARG A 182 -9.44 7.13 10.95
N PHE A 183 -8.68 8.23 11.07
CA PHE A 183 -7.46 8.27 11.90
C PHE A 183 -7.77 8.03 13.38
N ALA A 184 -8.79 8.68 13.94
CA ALA A 184 -9.20 8.49 15.32
C ALA A 184 -9.59 7.03 15.61
N TYR A 185 -10.31 6.40 14.68
CA TYR A 185 -10.66 4.97 14.75
C TYR A 185 -9.39 4.09 14.73
N LEU A 186 -8.45 4.37 13.82
CA LEU A 186 -7.17 3.65 13.69
C LEU A 186 -6.36 3.69 14.99
N GLN A 187 -6.36 4.81 15.72
CA GLN A 187 -5.67 4.94 17.01
C GLN A 187 -6.27 4.04 18.10
N VAL A 188 -7.60 3.90 18.15
CA VAL A 188 -8.26 2.98 19.11
C VAL A 188 -7.88 1.54 18.80
N LEU A 189 -7.90 1.14 17.52
CA LEU A 189 -7.42 -0.19 17.11
C LEU A 189 -5.95 -0.38 17.50
N GLN A 190 -5.07 0.60 17.21
CA GLN A 190 -3.65 0.53 17.56
C GLN A 190 -3.43 0.34 19.07
N GLN A 191 -4.16 1.07 19.92
CA GLN A 191 -4.04 0.98 21.37
C GLN A 191 -4.44 -0.40 21.90
N HIS A 192 -5.47 -1.01 21.35
CA HIS A 192 -5.94 -2.35 21.76
C HIS A 192 -5.06 -3.46 21.19
N LEU A 193 -4.67 -3.39 19.92
CA LEU A 193 -3.79 -4.38 19.28
C LEU A 193 -2.39 -4.40 19.90
N SER A 194 -1.86 -3.25 20.32
CA SER A 194 -0.56 -3.17 21.04
C SER A 194 -0.60 -3.81 22.43
N ARG A 195 -1.77 -4.24 22.92
CA ARG A 195 -1.96 -4.97 24.20
C ARG A 195 -2.37 -6.43 23.98
N ALA A 196 -2.61 -6.87 22.74
CA ALA A 196 -3.10 -8.20 22.44
C ALA A 196 -1.97 -9.24 22.47
N LYS A 197 -2.13 -10.30 23.28
CA LYS A 197 -1.08 -11.31 23.54
C LYS A 197 -0.58 -12.08 22.30
N TRP A 198 -1.28 -12.00 21.16
CA TRP A 198 -0.88 -12.64 19.91
C TRP A 198 -0.04 -11.74 18.99
N VAL A 199 0.04 -10.45 19.28
CA VAL A 199 0.77 -9.43 18.50
C VAL A 199 2.18 -9.25 19.08
N ALA A 200 3.20 -9.18 18.22
CA ALA A 200 4.57 -8.82 18.62
C ALA A 200 4.88 -7.33 18.43
N SER A 201 4.31 -6.71 17.40
CA SER A 201 4.46 -5.27 17.16
C SER A 201 3.31 -4.71 16.32
N VAL A 202 3.03 -3.43 16.52
CA VAL A 202 2.12 -2.62 15.68
C VAL A 202 2.85 -1.35 15.29
N SER A 203 2.90 -1.04 13.99
CA SER A 203 3.40 0.26 13.48
C SER A 203 2.39 0.90 12.53
N ILE A 204 2.44 2.22 12.40
CA ILE A 204 1.64 2.95 11.39
C ILE A 204 2.45 3.02 10.09
N SER A 205 1.77 2.83 8.97
CA SER A 205 2.29 3.06 7.61
C SER A 205 1.25 3.80 6.76
N ALA A 206 1.63 4.33 5.61
CA ALA A 206 0.74 5.00 4.66
C ALA A 206 0.32 4.02 3.54
N HIS A 207 -0.98 3.80 3.35
CA HIS A 207 -1.47 2.95 2.27
C HIS A 207 -1.19 3.62 0.91
N HIS A 208 -0.50 2.91 0.01
CA HIS A 208 0.02 3.44 -1.25
C HIS A 208 0.83 4.76 -1.14
N GLY A 209 1.39 5.06 0.05
CA GLY A 209 2.12 6.31 0.31
C GLY A 209 1.24 7.51 0.64
N ASP A 210 -0.09 7.38 0.59
CA ASP A 210 -1.02 8.45 0.94
C ASP A 210 -1.07 8.69 2.46
N ILE A 211 -0.55 9.83 2.90
CA ILE A 211 -0.56 10.26 4.31
C ILE A 211 -1.97 10.37 4.90
N ARG A 212 -3.00 10.54 4.06
CA ARG A 212 -4.41 10.62 4.44
C ARG A 212 -5.03 9.24 4.69
N LYS A 213 -4.37 8.17 4.22
CA LYS A 213 -4.81 6.77 4.35
C LYS A 213 -3.83 5.94 5.19
N PRO A 214 -3.57 6.31 6.46
CA PRO A 214 -2.73 5.48 7.32
C PRO A 214 -3.38 4.11 7.58
N CYS A 215 -2.54 3.11 7.78
CA CYS A 215 -2.87 1.72 8.03
C CYS A 215 -1.96 1.18 9.14
N LEU A 216 -2.37 0.09 9.80
CA LEU A 216 -1.52 -0.58 10.80
C LEU A 216 -0.82 -1.78 10.17
N LEU A 217 0.48 -1.90 10.39
CA LEU A 217 1.24 -3.13 10.15
C LEU A 217 1.33 -3.89 11.47
N VAL A 218 0.73 -5.08 11.52
CA VAL A 218 0.59 -5.92 12.71
C VAL A 218 1.36 -7.22 12.49
N THR A 219 2.48 -7.39 13.21
CA THR A 219 3.28 -8.60 13.14
C THR A 219 2.85 -9.59 14.21
N ALA A 220 2.51 -10.82 13.82
CA ALA A 220 2.06 -11.86 14.75
C ALA A 220 3.24 -12.50 15.51
N ALA A 221 3.07 -12.73 16.82
CA ALA A 221 4.17 -13.14 17.70
C ALA A 221 4.68 -14.57 17.45
N LYS A 222 3.81 -15.47 16.98
CA LYS A 222 4.15 -16.87 16.68
C LYS A 222 4.55 -17.11 15.22
N THR A 223 4.23 -16.18 14.31
CA THR A 223 4.42 -16.31 12.85
C THR A 223 5.03 -15.02 12.31
N LYS A 224 6.29 -14.76 12.71
CA LYS A 224 7.00 -13.49 12.50
C LYS A 224 7.23 -13.13 11.02
N ASP A 225 7.22 -14.13 10.14
CA ASP A 225 7.38 -13.96 8.69
C ASP A 225 6.13 -13.40 8.00
N MET A 226 5.02 -13.28 8.75
CA MET A 226 3.74 -12.77 8.27
C MET A 226 3.31 -11.50 9.01
N CYS A 227 2.98 -10.48 8.21
CA CYS A 227 2.42 -9.21 8.67
C CYS A 227 1.00 -9.03 8.13
N LEU A 228 0.07 -8.57 8.97
CA LEU A 228 -1.23 -8.09 8.53
C LEU A 228 -1.17 -6.57 8.32
N ARG A 229 -1.52 -6.08 7.13
CA ARG A 229 -1.76 -4.66 6.88
C ARG A 229 -3.26 -4.38 7.05
N VAL A 230 -3.60 -3.81 8.19
CA VAL A 230 -4.98 -3.44 8.56
C VAL A 230 -5.35 -2.13 7.87
N LEU A 231 -6.26 -2.23 6.92
CA LEU A 231 -6.86 -1.13 6.17
C LEU A 231 -8.23 -0.81 6.76
N LEU A 232 -8.53 0.47 6.99
CA LEU A 232 -9.89 0.88 7.34
C LEU A 232 -10.69 1.11 6.07
N THR A 233 -11.84 0.45 5.99
CA THR A 233 -12.82 0.59 4.90
C THR A 233 -14.13 1.15 5.44
N ALA A 234 -15.05 1.50 4.55
CA ALA A 234 -16.43 1.85 4.88
C ALA A 234 -17.37 1.13 3.90
N PRO A 235 -18.64 0.85 4.26
CA PRO A 235 -19.62 0.33 3.31
C PRO A 235 -19.77 1.22 2.07
N ALA A 236 -19.94 0.62 0.89
CA ALA A 236 -20.01 1.34 -0.38
C ALA A 236 -21.16 2.36 -0.49
N ASP A 237 -22.18 2.25 0.36
CA ASP A 237 -23.32 3.17 0.44
C ASP A 237 -23.14 4.29 1.50
N THR A 238 -21.97 4.39 2.14
CA THR A 238 -21.69 5.40 3.20
C THR A 238 -21.84 6.84 2.70
N PHE A 239 -21.41 7.11 1.47
CA PHE A 239 -21.57 8.40 0.80
C PHE A 239 -22.09 8.19 -0.64
N PRO A 240 -22.88 9.12 -1.21
CA PRO A 240 -23.29 8.99 -2.60
C PRO A 240 -22.09 9.18 -3.53
N ALA A 241 -21.73 8.17 -4.35
CA ALA A 241 -20.59 8.23 -5.26
C ALA A 241 -20.62 9.43 -6.22
N SER A 242 -21.81 9.92 -6.59
CA SER A 242 -22.02 11.14 -7.39
C SER A 242 -21.49 12.44 -6.73
N ARG A 243 -21.25 12.44 -5.41
CA ARG A 243 -20.56 13.52 -4.68
C ARG A 243 -19.04 13.39 -4.71
N LEU A 244 -18.52 12.22 -5.07
CA LEU A 244 -17.10 11.86 -5.11
C LEU A 244 -16.56 11.69 -6.54
N MET A 245 -17.31 12.10 -7.56
CA MET A 245 -16.82 12.11 -8.94
C MET A 245 -15.57 13.00 -9.09
N PRO A 246 -14.68 12.74 -10.07
CA PRO A 246 -13.41 13.47 -10.21
C PRO A 246 -13.55 14.99 -10.37
N ASP A 247 -14.69 15.45 -10.87
CA ASP A 247 -15.03 16.86 -11.11
C ASP A 247 -15.53 17.61 -9.86
N LYS A 248 -15.71 16.94 -8.70
CA LYS A 248 -16.27 17.57 -7.50
C LYS A 248 -15.19 18.18 -6.60
N ALA A 249 -15.40 19.43 -6.21
CA ALA A 249 -14.58 20.15 -5.22
C ALA A 249 -15.10 19.90 -3.79
N ASN A 250 -14.51 18.95 -3.07
CA ASN A 250 -14.91 18.57 -1.71
C ASN A 250 -13.99 19.11 -0.60
N LEU A 251 -12.92 19.82 -0.99
CA LEU A 251 -12.05 20.58 -0.08
C LEU A 251 -12.44 22.05 -0.13
N ARG A 252 -13.31 22.49 0.80
CA ARG A 252 -13.89 23.84 0.83
C ARG A 252 -13.01 24.90 1.48
N ASN A 253 -11.85 24.48 2.00
CA ASN A 253 -10.84 25.33 2.62
C ASN A 253 -9.72 25.71 1.64
N LEU A 254 -9.86 25.37 0.35
CA LEU A 254 -8.99 25.84 -0.72
C LEU A 254 -9.59 27.12 -1.31
N ASP A 255 -8.74 28.04 -1.75
CA ASP A 255 -9.16 29.32 -2.30
C ASP A 255 -9.99 29.16 -3.59
N GLU A 256 -10.98 30.04 -3.75
CA GLU A 256 -11.79 30.14 -4.98
C GLU A 256 -11.02 30.91 -6.06
N VAL A 257 -10.93 30.33 -7.26
CA VAL A 257 -10.29 30.95 -8.42
C VAL A 257 -11.41 31.37 -9.36
N GLU A 258 -11.51 32.68 -9.62
CA GLU A 258 -12.55 33.29 -10.48
C GLU A 258 -14.01 33.00 -10.04
N GLY A 259 -14.19 32.59 -8.77
CA GLY A 259 -15.50 32.22 -8.20
C GLY A 259 -15.82 30.72 -8.29
N GLU A 260 -14.97 29.92 -8.94
CA GLU A 260 -15.08 28.47 -8.97
C GLU A 260 -14.09 27.80 -8.00
N ARG A 261 -14.39 26.56 -7.59
CA ARG A 261 -13.51 25.75 -6.73
C ARG A 261 -12.88 24.66 -7.54
N ALA A 262 -11.55 24.55 -7.45
CA ALA A 262 -10.80 23.51 -8.14
C ALA A 262 -11.32 22.10 -7.74
N PRO A 263 -11.54 21.20 -8.72
CA PRO A 263 -11.97 19.83 -8.43
C PRO A 263 -10.91 19.09 -7.61
N SER A 264 -11.35 18.16 -6.75
CA SER A 264 -10.46 17.46 -5.81
C SER A 264 -10.35 15.95 -6.09
N PRO A 265 -9.99 15.50 -7.31
CA PRO A 265 -10.08 14.08 -7.72
C PRO A 265 -9.27 13.16 -6.80
N ASN A 266 -8.00 13.49 -6.54
CA ASN A 266 -7.13 12.69 -5.67
C ASN A 266 -7.61 12.62 -4.22
N TYR A 267 -8.46 13.56 -3.76
CA TYR A 267 -9.12 13.49 -2.45
C TYR A 267 -10.38 12.64 -2.52
N ASN A 268 -11.22 12.83 -3.54
CA ASN A 268 -12.46 12.07 -3.71
C ASN A 268 -12.17 10.56 -3.88
N GLN A 269 -11.20 10.24 -4.74
CA GLN A 269 -10.67 8.89 -4.98
C GLN A 269 -10.20 8.21 -3.70
N SER A 270 -9.53 8.95 -2.79
CA SER A 270 -9.02 8.38 -1.54
C SER A 270 -10.13 7.79 -0.65
N ILE A 271 -11.35 8.34 -0.75
CA ILE A 271 -12.56 7.89 -0.05
C ILE A 271 -13.23 6.75 -0.83
N LEU A 272 -13.39 6.89 -2.15
CA LEU A 272 -13.96 5.85 -3.02
C LEU A 272 -13.20 4.52 -2.91
N GLU A 273 -11.87 4.57 -2.89
CA GLU A 273 -11.03 3.38 -2.69
C GLU A 273 -11.32 2.64 -1.39
N ASP A 274 -11.61 3.35 -0.29
CA ASP A 274 -11.94 2.73 1.00
C ASP A 274 -13.42 2.30 1.09
N MET A 275 -14.28 2.84 0.23
CA MET A 275 -15.69 2.46 0.10
C MET A 275 -15.90 1.20 -0.74
N PHE A 276 -15.15 1.05 -1.83
CA PHE A 276 -15.39 0.00 -2.84
C PHE A 276 -14.39 -1.17 -2.76
N VAL A 277 -13.78 -1.43 -1.60
CA VAL A 277 -12.75 -2.49 -1.45
C VAL A 277 -13.32 -3.88 -1.75
N GLU A 278 -14.53 -4.18 -1.28
CA GLU A 278 -15.12 -5.51 -1.44
C GLU A 278 -15.81 -5.68 -2.79
N GLU A 279 -16.36 -4.62 -3.39
CA GLU A 279 -16.93 -4.65 -4.74
C GLU A 279 -15.84 -4.93 -5.79
N HIS A 280 -14.69 -4.26 -5.70
CA HIS A 280 -13.52 -4.60 -6.53
C HIS A 280 -12.96 -5.99 -6.19
N GLY A 281 -12.98 -6.38 -4.91
CA GLY A 281 -12.56 -7.72 -4.49
C GLY A 281 -13.42 -8.82 -5.09
N LYS A 282 -14.75 -8.64 -5.05
CA LYS A 282 -15.75 -9.51 -5.67
C LYS A 282 -15.56 -9.56 -7.19
N PHE A 283 -15.45 -8.42 -7.87
CA PHE A 283 -15.23 -8.36 -9.32
C PHE A 283 -13.99 -9.17 -9.77
N LEU A 284 -12.88 -9.05 -9.03
CA LEU A 284 -11.67 -9.87 -9.29
C LEU A 284 -11.95 -11.36 -9.08
N ARG A 285 -12.58 -11.73 -7.97
CA ARG A 285 -12.86 -13.14 -7.62
C ARG A 285 -13.83 -13.81 -8.59
N ASP A 286 -14.92 -13.13 -8.94
CA ASP A 286 -15.91 -13.58 -9.92
C ASP A 286 -15.21 -13.88 -11.26
N ALA A 287 -14.44 -12.92 -11.79
CA ALA A 287 -13.73 -13.08 -13.05
C ALA A 287 -12.65 -14.18 -13.02
N THR A 288 -11.97 -14.41 -11.89
CA THR A 288 -11.07 -15.57 -11.74
C THR A 288 -11.80 -16.91 -11.63
N GLY A 289 -13.10 -16.91 -11.35
CA GLY A 289 -13.96 -18.10 -11.45
C GLY A 289 -14.44 -18.38 -12.88
N GLU A 290 -14.54 -17.35 -13.72
CA GLU A 290 -14.95 -17.44 -15.12
C GLU A 290 -13.78 -17.69 -16.10
N VAL A 291 -12.58 -17.19 -15.79
CA VAL A 291 -11.41 -17.20 -16.68
C VAL A 291 -10.25 -17.98 -16.08
N GLU A 292 -10.06 -19.22 -16.55
CA GLU A 292 -9.09 -20.21 -16.05
C GLU A 292 -7.67 -19.64 -15.81
N TYR A 293 -7.12 -18.91 -16.78
CA TYR A 293 -5.73 -18.42 -16.75
C TYR A 293 -5.56 -17.01 -16.14
N LEU A 294 -6.62 -16.41 -15.58
CA LEU A 294 -6.60 -15.02 -15.13
C LEU A 294 -5.78 -14.78 -13.85
N GLU A 295 -5.82 -15.70 -12.86
CA GLU A 295 -5.01 -15.57 -11.63
C GLU A 295 -3.51 -15.58 -11.99
N ASP A 296 -3.12 -16.46 -12.92
CA ASP A 296 -1.75 -16.62 -13.40
C ASP A 296 -1.29 -15.47 -14.31
N ALA A 297 -2.15 -14.98 -15.21
CA ALA A 297 -1.86 -13.80 -16.02
C ALA A 297 -1.65 -12.56 -15.13
N CYS A 298 -2.46 -12.41 -14.08
CA CYS A 298 -2.27 -11.39 -13.05
C CYS A 298 -0.95 -11.56 -12.28
N LEU A 299 -0.59 -12.78 -11.90
CA LEU A 299 0.68 -13.06 -11.20
C LEU A 299 1.88 -12.72 -12.09
N LEU A 300 1.89 -13.18 -13.35
CA LEU A 300 2.98 -12.94 -14.30
C LEU A 300 3.12 -11.44 -14.63
N LEU A 301 2.01 -10.70 -14.78
CA LEU A 301 2.04 -9.24 -14.97
C LEU A 301 2.60 -8.50 -13.74
N LYS A 302 2.25 -8.94 -12.52
CA LYS A 302 2.86 -8.41 -11.28
C LYS A 302 4.36 -8.70 -11.21
N VAL A 303 4.81 -9.90 -11.59
CA VAL A 303 6.25 -10.23 -11.69
C VAL A 303 6.94 -9.32 -12.72
N TRP A 304 6.35 -9.14 -13.91
CA TRP A 304 6.87 -8.27 -14.98
C TRP A 304 7.04 -6.81 -14.52
N ALA A 305 6.10 -6.29 -13.73
CA ALA A 305 6.14 -4.94 -13.17
C ALA A 305 7.12 -4.80 -12.00
N ALA A 306 7.20 -5.82 -11.13
CA ALA A 306 8.17 -5.88 -10.02
C ALA A 306 9.61 -5.82 -10.53
N ARG A 307 9.92 -6.54 -11.63
CA ARG A 307 11.26 -6.55 -12.26
C ARG A 307 11.68 -5.20 -12.85
N ARG A 308 10.71 -4.33 -13.17
CA ARG A 308 10.93 -2.95 -13.64
C ARG A 308 10.94 -1.92 -12.52
N GLY A 309 10.76 -2.33 -11.26
CA GLY A 309 10.63 -1.41 -10.12
C GLY A 309 9.33 -0.61 -10.10
N MET A 310 8.35 -0.95 -10.93
CA MET A 310 7.09 -0.19 -11.06
C MET A 310 6.18 -0.38 -9.85
N LEU A 311 6.20 -1.56 -9.23
CA LEU A 311 5.38 -1.85 -8.04
C LEU A 311 5.91 -1.09 -6.82
N GLY A 312 5.23 0.01 -6.47
CA GLY A 312 5.59 0.85 -5.33
C GLY A 312 6.54 2.01 -5.65
N ALA A 313 6.78 2.30 -6.93
CA ALA A 313 7.32 3.59 -7.34
C ALA A 313 6.30 4.71 -7.09
N PRO A 314 6.73 5.95 -6.79
CA PRO A 314 5.87 7.13 -6.92
C PRO A 314 5.24 7.17 -8.32
N ASP A 315 3.94 7.46 -8.38
CA ASP A 315 3.13 7.49 -9.61
C ASP A 315 3.17 6.19 -10.44
N GLY A 316 3.61 5.08 -9.84
CA GLY A 316 3.73 3.76 -10.45
C GLY A 316 2.50 2.87 -10.26
N PHE A 317 2.37 1.85 -11.11
CA PHE A 317 1.29 0.88 -11.03
C PHE A 317 1.35 0.04 -9.74
N SER A 318 0.23 -0.06 -9.02
CA SER A 318 0.08 -1.03 -7.95
C SER A 318 -0.30 -2.41 -8.50
N GLY A 319 0.02 -3.49 -7.76
CA GLY A 319 -0.37 -4.84 -8.15
C GLY A 319 -1.89 -5.04 -8.21
N PHE A 320 -2.66 -4.25 -7.47
CA PHE A 320 -4.12 -4.22 -7.54
C PHE A 320 -4.59 -3.58 -8.86
N VAL A 321 -4.05 -2.42 -9.25
CA VAL A 321 -4.39 -1.75 -10.52
C VAL A 321 -4.06 -2.63 -11.73
N LEU A 322 -2.93 -3.35 -11.71
CA LEU A 322 -2.60 -4.31 -12.77
C LEU A 322 -3.57 -5.49 -12.86
N SER A 323 -4.05 -6.01 -11.72
CA SER A 323 -5.10 -7.05 -11.71
C SER A 323 -6.44 -6.51 -12.21
N MET A 324 -6.85 -5.32 -11.76
CA MET A 324 -8.10 -4.67 -12.21
C MET A 324 -8.07 -4.40 -13.72
N LEU A 325 -6.94 -3.91 -14.25
CA LEU A 325 -6.76 -3.68 -15.68
C LEU A 325 -6.80 -4.98 -16.49
N MET A 326 -6.03 -6.00 -16.10
CA MET A 326 -6.04 -7.30 -16.78
C MET A 326 -7.46 -7.88 -16.80
N THR A 327 -8.14 -7.88 -15.65
CA THR A 327 -9.53 -8.36 -15.53
C THR A 327 -10.46 -7.58 -16.45
N HIS A 328 -10.42 -6.25 -16.42
CA HIS A 328 -11.24 -5.40 -17.31
C HIS A 328 -10.97 -5.66 -18.79
N LEU A 329 -9.71 -5.87 -19.20
CA LEU A 329 -9.37 -6.14 -20.60
C LEU A 329 -9.95 -7.47 -21.12
N VAL A 330 -10.10 -8.47 -20.25
CA VAL A 330 -10.70 -9.78 -20.58
C VAL A 330 -12.23 -9.78 -20.47
N THR A 331 -12.80 -9.18 -19.42
CA THR A 331 -14.25 -9.23 -19.16
C THR A 331 -14.99 -8.05 -19.80
N THR A 332 -15.05 -6.91 -19.11
CA THR A 332 -15.91 -5.77 -19.50
C THR A 332 -15.48 -5.08 -20.79
N GLY A 333 -14.17 -4.99 -21.04
CA GLY A 333 -13.60 -4.30 -22.19
C GLY A 333 -13.54 -5.15 -23.47
N GLY A 334 -13.68 -6.48 -23.37
CA GLY A 334 -13.70 -7.40 -24.51
C GLY A 334 -12.47 -7.35 -25.44
N LYS A 335 -11.34 -6.80 -24.98
CA LYS A 335 -10.12 -6.61 -25.81
C LYS A 335 -9.23 -7.86 -25.84
N LEU A 336 -9.44 -8.78 -24.91
CA LEU A 336 -8.76 -10.07 -24.78
C LEU A 336 -9.81 -11.19 -24.73
N SER A 337 -9.50 -12.36 -25.27
CA SER A 337 -10.41 -13.52 -25.21
C SER A 337 -10.18 -14.30 -23.90
N PRO A 338 -11.24 -14.73 -23.19
CA PRO A 338 -11.10 -15.58 -22.00
C PRO A 338 -10.54 -16.98 -22.30
N LEU A 339 -10.47 -17.37 -23.58
CA LEU A 339 -9.88 -18.63 -24.04
C LEU A 339 -8.34 -18.55 -24.24
N MET A 340 -7.72 -17.41 -23.95
CA MET A 340 -6.27 -17.21 -24.08
C MET A 340 -5.51 -17.80 -22.89
N ASP A 341 -4.36 -18.42 -23.16
CA ASP A 341 -3.44 -18.88 -22.11
C ASP A 341 -2.75 -17.70 -21.37
N THR A 342 -2.15 -18.00 -20.22
CA THR A 342 -1.40 -17.05 -19.37
C THR A 342 -0.40 -16.16 -20.14
N GLN A 343 0.30 -16.71 -21.14
CA GLN A 343 1.27 -15.96 -21.95
C GLN A 343 0.59 -15.09 -22.99
N GLN A 344 -0.46 -15.60 -23.65
CA GLN A 344 -1.25 -14.87 -24.62
C GLN A 344 -1.92 -13.65 -23.96
N LEU A 345 -2.56 -13.83 -22.80
CA LEU A 345 -3.16 -12.77 -22.00
C LEU A 345 -2.14 -11.67 -21.65
N VAL A 346 -0.98 -12.04 -21.10
CA VAL A 346 0.05 -11.05 -20.70
C VAL A 346 0.69 -10.37 -21.90
N LYS A 347 0.97 -11.09 -23.00
CA LYS A 347 1.52 -10.47 -24.23
C LYS A 347 0.53 -9.48 -24.83
N ALA A 348 -0.72 -9.88 -25.02
CA ALA A 348 -1.72 -9.02 -25.63
C ALA A 348 -2.08 -7.82 -24.74
N ALA A 349 -2.15 -7.99 -23.42
CA ALA A 349 -2.29 -6.87 -22.48
C ALA A 349 -1.11 -5.87 -22.56
N LEU A 350 0.13 -6.35 -22.71
CA LEU A 350 1.30 -5.49 -22.87
C LEU A 350 1.36 -4.81 -24.24
N THR A 351 0.91 -5.47 -25.32
CA THR A 351 0.74 -4.85 -26.64
C THR A 351 -0.32 -3.75 -26.60
N LEU A 352 -1.48 -4.01 -25.98
CA LEU A 352 -2.53 -3.01 -25.77
C LEU A 352 -2.04 -1.82 -24.94
N LEU A 353 -1.29 -2.06 -23.86
CA LEU A 353 -0.64 -1.02 -23.06
C LEU A 353 0.45 -0.23 -23.79
N SER A 354 0.93 -0.70 -24.94
CA SER A 354 1.92 0.03 -25.77
C SER A 354 1.29 0.99 -26.79
N ASP A 355 -0.01 0.89 -27.07
CA ASP A 355 -0.75 1.88 -27.86
C ASP A 355 -1.31 2.97 -26.93
N PRO A 356 -0.86 4.24 -27.03
CA PRO A 356 -1.37 5.33 -26.19
C PRO A 356 -2.89 5.54 -26.34
N LYS A 357 -3.50 5.16 -27.47
CA LYS A 357 -4.95 5.27 -27.68
C LYS A 357 -5.77 4.37 -26.77
N VAL A 358 -5.19 3.28 -26.25
CA VAL A 358 -5.87 2.34 -25.35
C VAL A 358 -6.11 2.94 -23.96
N LEU A 359 -5.33 3.97 -23.59
CA LEU A 359 -5.39 4.67 -22.29
C LEU A 359 -6.04 6.06 -22.39
N SER A 360 -6.44 6.51 -23.57
CA SER A 360 -7.00 7.85 -23.83
C SER A 360 -8.44 7.82 -24.37
N GLY A 361 -9.20 6.77 -24.03
CA GLY A 361 -10.59 6.53 -24.47
C GLY A 361 -11.59 6.71 -23.35
#